data_AF-E0S0X0-F1
#
_entry.id   AF-E0S0X0-F1
#
_cell.length_a   1.000
_cell.length_b   1.000
_cell.length_c   1.000
_cell.angle_alpha   90.00
_cell.angle_beta   90.00
_cell.angle_gamma   90.00
#
_symmetry.space_group_name_H-M   'P 1'
#
loop_
_entity.id
_entity.type
_entity.pdbx_description
1 polymer ?
#
loop_
_entity_poly.entity_id
_entity_poly.type
_entity_poly.pdbx_seq_one_letter_code
_entity_poly.pdbx_strand_id
1 'polypeptide(L)'
;MKKNLLEKLNGKRNMFAAIALLTAALAVTGCSAEDVSNILNQTVTEQSDTSAVEGNGDNNNDTVNGQNAEGAVSGDNNSSESAQSGSDSSESYMANGSTTASSSSLIDTSNLFSDRDLEQEADLTDAEYITLTSGEDVTISSEGVYVISGEVTGTSIIVDADSAKVQLVLDGVTITNTTAPAIYVKAADKVFVTTTDSTNTLKVTGTFTADGTTNTDAVIYSKDDLVFNGVGTLNIESTANGISGKDDVKVTGGTYNITADEDGIEANDSLSINDGSFNITAGKDALHSENSDDLTVGYVYINGGDYTLKATDDGIQATTVLMINDGNINVNAAEALEGTYIQINGGTIDIYATDDGINASNKSTAYDVVIEINGGDISIEMASGDTDALDANGSLIINGGNIDITAQFAFDYDTTAEFNGGTITVNGEEVTEITESMPMGGGRGGMGGFGGQAPNGEMPSGEAPDGNFPGGEAPNGEMPSGGFQGGQAPSGEMPSGQAPSGNRQGGFQKGQKQNGNTSASSSNASAQ
;
A
#
# COMPACT_ATOMS: atom_id res chain seq x y z
N MET A 1 40.59 51.47 -25.04
CA MET A 1 40.36 52.16 -23.75
C MET A 1 39.85 51.10 -22.77
N LYS A 2 40.71 50.39 -22.04
CA LYS A 2 41.18 50.69 -20.67
C LYS A 2 40.07 51.16 -19.71
N LYS A 3 39.77 50.26 -18.76
CA LYS A 3 39.52 50.47 -17.33
C LYS A 3 38.36 51.37 -16.90
N ASN A 4 37.39 50.76 -16.21
CA ASN A 4 36.86 51.12 -14.89
C ASN A 4 35.35 50.93 -14.86
N LEU A 5 34.88 49.89 -14.15
CA LEU A 5 33.64 49.97 -13.38
C LEU A 5 33.76 48.99 -12.19
N LEU A 6 34.70 49.29 -11.31
CA LEU A 6 34.83 48.76 -9.96
C LEU A 6 34.55 49.94 -9.04
N GLU A 7 33.27 50.20 -8.76
CA GLU A 7 32.79 51.06 -7.67
C GLU A 7 31.26 51.06 -7.64
N LYS A 8 30.67 50.14 -6.87
CA LYS A 8 29.39 50.28 -6.15
C LYS A 8 29.07 49.01 -5.35
N LEU A 9 30.00 48.60 -4.49
CA LEU A 9 29.69 47.77 -3.32
C LEU A 9 30.16 48.52 -2.09
N ASN A 10 29.24 49.27 -1.49
CA ASN A 10 29.35 49.75 -0.11
C ASN A 10 27.96 50.17 0.39
N GLY A 11 27.36 49.33 1.23
CA GLY A 11 26.01 49.52 1.73
C GLY A 11 25.64 48.61 2.91
N LYS A 12 26.39 48.75 4.01
CA LYS A 12 26.03 48.45 5.41
C LYS A 12 25.93 46.99 5.87
N ARG A 13 27.03 46.58 6.53
CA ARG A 13 27.11 45.60 7.64
C ARG A 13 26.82 46.31 8.97
N ASN A 14 26.00 45.69 9.83
CA ASN A 14 25.96 45.82 11.30
C ASN A 14 25.89 44.37 11.82
N MET A 15 26.96 43.73 12.31
CA MET A 15 27.60 43.84 13.63
C MET A 15 26.73 43.27 14.79
N PHE A 16 27.00 42.01 15.17
CA PHE A 16 27.19 41.60 16.57
C PHE A 16 28.21 40.45 16.62
N ALA A 17 29.03 40.46 17.67
CA ALA A 17 30.31 39.77 17.79
C ALA A 17 30.26 38.63 18.81
N ALA A 18 31.03 37.58 18.47
CA ALA A 18 31.75 36.58 19.28
C ALA A 18 31.53 36.51 20.81
N ILE A 19 31.21 35.30 21.29
CA ILE A 19 31.71 34.67 22.54
C ILE A 19 31.81 33.15 22.25
N ALA A 20 32.98 32.63 21.88
CA ALA A 20 33.97 31.93 22.73
C ALA A 20 33.62 30.47 23.07
N LEU A 21 34.27 29.55 22.32
CA LEU A 21 34.57 28.18 22.71
C LEU A 21 35.36 28.15 24.03
N LEU A 22 34.91 27.35 25.00
CA LEU A 22 35.77 26.87 26.08
C LEU A 22 35.52 25.39 26.31
N THR A 23 36.47 24.57 25.86
CA THR A 23 36.68 23.19 26.27
C THR A 23 37.29 23.18 27.67
N ALA A 24 36.69 22.41 28.58
CA ALA A 24 37.36 21.97 29.81
C ALA A 24 36.80 20.60 30.23
N ALA A 25 37.57 19.56 29.93
CA ALA A 25 37.47 18.27 30.60
C ALA A 25 37.98 18.42 32.04
N LEU A 26 37.23 17.94 33.03
CA LEU A 26 37.77 17.60 34.34
C LEU A 26 37.03 16.36 34.87
N ALA A 27 37.77 15.27 35.02
CA ALA A 27 37.32 14.07 35.70
C ALA A 27 37.75 14.11 37.18
N VAL A 28 36.99 13.35 37.98
CA VAL A 28 37.36 12.67 39.23
C VAL A 28 36.88 13.29 40.58
N THR A 29 36.20 12.40 41.31
CA THR A 29 35.97 12.29 42.78
C THR A 29 34.89 13.14 43.48
N GLY A 30 33.84 12.45 43.94
CA GLY A 30 33.77 12.11 45.37
C GLY A 30 32.68 12.79 46.23
N CYS A 31 31.64 12.00 46.51
CA CYS A 31 30.88 11.91 47.78
C CYS A 31 29.91 13.01 48.28
N SER A 32 28.72 12.47 48.60
CA SER A 32 27.79 12.70 49.73
C SER A 32 26.74 13.83 49.68
N ALA A 33 25.47 13.37 49.60
CA ALA A 33 24.33 13.57 50.53
C ALA A 33 24.04 15.00 51.04
N GLU A 34 22.81 15.50 51.23
CA GLU A 34 21.42 14.99 51.22
C GLU A 34 20.51 16.23 51.39
N ASP A 35 19.25 16.16 50.90
CA ASP A 35 18.00 16.75 51.44
C ASP A 35 16.98 16.90 50.28
N VAL A 36 16.07 15.94 50.00
CA VAL A 36 14.81 15.54 50.71
C VAL A 36 13.71 16.60 50.51
N SER A 37 12.68 16.41 49.66
CA SER A 37 11.42 15.62 49.85
C SER A 37 10.41 16.10 48.77
N ASN A 38 9.42 15.40 48.19
CA ASN A 38 8.52 14.27 48.53
C ASN A 38 8.11 13.56 47.19
N ILE A 39 8.01 12.21 47.01
CA ILE A 39 7.12 11.17 47.61
C ILE A 39 5.66 11.34 47.11
N LEU A 40 4.88 10.38 46.54
CA LEU A 40 4.83 8.91 46.30
C LEU A 40 3.78 8.71 45.14
N ASN A 41 3.61 7.59 44.41
CA ASN A 41 3.59 6.19 44.83
C ASN A 41 3.67 5.24 43.61
N GLN A 42 4.42 4.15 43.77
CA GLN A 42 4.48 2.97 42.88
C GLN A 42 4.04 1.75 43.71
N THR A 43 3.53 0.69 43.11
CA THR A 43 3.47 -0.63 43.78
C THR A 43 3.76 -1.74 42.79
N VAL A 44 4.90 -2.40 42.96
CA VAL A 44 5.20 -3.77 42.52
C VAL A 44 5.80 -4.49 43.73
N THR A 45 5.31 -5.68 44.02
CA THR A 45 5.83 -6.59 45.05
C THR A 45 6.75 -7.63 44.39
N GLU A 46 8.00 -7.71 44.87
CA GLU A 46 8.91 -8.83 44.68
C GLU A 46 8.71 -9.92 45.76
N GLN A 47 9.16 -11.15 45.48
CA GLN A 47 10.04 -11.89 46.40
C GLN A 47 10.82 -13.03 45.71
N SER A 48 12.16 -12.90 45.75
CA SER A 48 13.21 -13.87 46.17
C SER A 48 12.93 -15.38 46.05
N ASP A 49 13.85 -16.26 45.65
CA ASP A 49 15.22 -16.40 46.18
C ASP A 49 16.09 -17.40 45.39
N THR A 50 17.38 -17.36 45.68
CA THR A 50 18.57 -17.93 45.05
C THR A 50 18.82 -19.44 45.21
N SER A 51 19.60 -20.04 44.27
CA SER A 51 20.86 -20.82 44.51
C SER A 51 21.12 -21.94 43.48
N ALA A 52 22.33 -21.95 42.91
CA ALA A 52 22.87 -22.95 41.98
C ALA A 52 23.60 -24.10 42.69
N VAL A 53 23.53 -25.33 42.14
CA VAL A 53 24.56 -26.39 42.28
C VAL A 53 24.55 -27.31 41.04
N GLU A 54 25.76 -27.62 40.54
CA GLU A 54 26.10 -28.52 39.43
C GLU A 54 25.85 -30.02 39.72
N GLY A 55 25.74 -30.84 38.66
CA GLY A 55 26.32 -32.19 38.69
C GLY A 55 25.48 -33.37 38.18
N ASN A 56 25.68 -33.68 36.89
CA ASN A 56 26.03 -35.02 36.35
C ASN A 56 25.01 -36.19 36.35
N GLY A 57 24.77 -36.73 35.14
CA GLY A 57 24.91 -38.17 34.89
C GLY A 57 23.65 -39.01 34.58
N ASP A 58 23.48 -39.33 33.29
CA ASP A 58 23.06 -40.61 32.69
C ASP A 58 21.96 -41.48 33.35
N ASN A 59 20.90 -41.79 32.60
CA ASN A 59 20.84 -43.05 31.82
C ASN A 59 19.52 -43.27 31.07
N ASN A 60 19.70 -43.82 29.87
CA ASN A 60 18.76 -44.46 28.96
C ASN A 60 17.83 -45.49 29.63
N ASN A 61 16.63 -45.68 29.07
CA ASN A 61 16.19 -46.89 28.33
C ASN A 61 14.69 -46.70 27.99
N ASP A 62 14.31 -46.45 26.73
CA ASP A 62 14.07 -47.42 25.64
C ASP A 62 12.87 -48.37 25.84
N THR A 63 12.22 -48.63 24.71
CA THR A 63 11.30 -49.73 24.36
C THR A 63 9.80 -49.40 24.50
N VAL A 64 9.08 -48.95 23.46
CA VAL A 64 8.70 -49.58 22.16
C VAL A 64 7.38 -50.36 22.22
N ASN A 65 6.61 -50.18 21.14
CA ASN A 65 5.46 -50.94 20.60
C ASN A 65 4.11 -50.76 21.30
N GLY A 66 3.00 -50.57 20.60
CA GLY A 66 2.75 -50.68 19.16
C GLY A 66 1.46 -51.45 18.89
N GLN A 67 0.61 -50.84 18.05
CA GLN A 67 -0.38 -51.45 17.14
C GLN A 67 -1.78 -51.86 17.66
N ASN A 68 -2.78 -51.22 17.02
CA ASN A 68 -3.94 -51.76 16.26
C ASN A 68 -4.85 -52.82 16.95
N ALA A 69 -6.18 -52.85 16.83
CA ALA A 69 -7.09 -52.39 15.79
C ALA A 69 -8.55 -52.36 16.31
N GLU A 70 -9.37 -51.55 15.63
CA GLU A 70 -10.78 -51.75 15.20
C GLU A 70 -11.84 -52.40 16.11
N GLY A 71 -13.00 -51.73 16.23
CA GLY A 71 -14.29 -52.42 16.26
C GLY A 71 -15.45 -51.77 17.03
N ALA A 72 -16.26 -50.98 16.30
CA ALA A 72 -17.73 -50.98 16.33
C ALA A 72 -18.55 -50.24 17.42
N VAL A 73 -19.32 -49.24 16.93
CA VAL A 73 -20.80 -49.08 17.06
C VAL A 73 -21.38 -48.11 18.13
N SER A 74 -21.91 -47.00 17.59
CA SER A 74 -23.25 -46.38 17.78
C SER A 74 -23.65 -45.71 19.10
N GLY A 75 -24.12 -44.45 18.98
CA GLY A 75 -25.09 -43.85 19.89
C GLY A 75 -25.14 -42.33 19.88
N ASP A 76 -25.92 -41.74 18.97
CA ASP A 76 -26.45 -40.37 19.08
C ASP A 76 -27.41 -40.25 20.28
N ASN A 77 -27.28 -39.18 21.09
CA ASN A 77 -28.33 -38.18 21.32
C ASN A 77 -28.03 -37.28 22.54
N ASN A 78 -27.75 -36.02 22.23
CA ASN A 78 -28.46 -34.80 22.67
C ASN A 78 -29.40 -34.86 23.91
N SER A 79 -29.17 -33.96 24.87
CA SER A 79 -30.17 -33.05 25.48
C SER A 79 -29.50 -32.27 26.62
N SER A 80 -29.32 -30.95 26.49
CA SER A 80 -30.31 -29.89 26.73
C SER A 80 -30.33 -29.47 28.20
N GLU A 81 -29.69 -28.32 28.50
CA GLU A 81 -30.01 -27.53 29.68
C GLU A 81 -30.86 -26.32 29.30
N SER A 82 -31.81 -26.05 30.19
CA SER A 82 -32.95 -25.15 30.09
C SER A 82 -32.62 -23.69 30.38
N ALA A 83 -33.34 -22.81 29.67
CA ALA A 83 -33.37 -21.37 29.76
C ALA A 83 -33.86 -20.78 31.10
N GLN A 84 -33.43 -19.54 31.42
CA GLN A 84 -34.36 -18.48 31.83
C GLN A 84 -33.81 -17.04 31.64
N SER A 85 -34.42 -16.35 30.67
CA SER A 85 -34.80 -14.92 30.54
C SER A 85 -34.16 -13.82 31.41
N GLY A 86 -33.65 -12.78 30.72
CA GLY A 86 -33.47 -11.40 31.21
C GLY A 86 -33.13 -10.47 30.05
N SER A 87 -33.98 -9.47 29.79
CA SER A 87 -33.93 -8.53 28.67
C SER A 87 -33.03 -7.32 28.92
N ASP A 88 -32.41 -6.85 27.83
CA ASP A 88 -32.22 -5.45 27.42
C ASP A 88 -31.41 -4.48 28.30
N SER A 89 -30.26 -4.05 27.78
CA SER A 89 -29.84 -2.65 27.80
C SER A 89 -28.74 -2.40 26.77
N SER A 90 -29.09 -1.60 25.78
CA SER A 90 -28.21 -0.91 24.85
C SER A 90 -27.24 0.01 25.61
N GLU A 91 -25.94 -0.20 25.44
CA GLU A 91 -24.91 0.67 26.01
C GLU A 91 -24.53 1.72 24.97
N SER A 92 -25.04 2.93 25.19
CA SER A 92 -24.62 4.16 24.53
C SER A 92 -23.18 4.49 24.91
N TYR A 93 -22.27 4.51 23.94
CA TYR A 93 -20.93 5.07 24.13
C TYR A 93 -21.03 6.59 24.15
N MET A 94 -20.95 7.16 25.36
CA MET A 94 -20.77 8.59 25.54
C MET A 94 -19.32 8.94 25.22
N ALA A 95 -19.09 9.54 24.05
CA ALA A 95 -17.87 10.26 23.75
C ALA A 95 -17.76 11.46 24.71
N ASN A 96 -16.81 11.42 25.65
CA ASN A 96 -16.40 12.60 26.38
C ASN A 96 -14.90 12.54 26.69
N GLY A 97 -14.15 13.15 25.79
CA GLY A 97 -12.72 13.43 25.92
C GLY A 97 -12.36 14.65 25.12
N SER A 98 -13.02 15.79 25.35
CA SER A 98 -12.60 17.10 24.84
C SER A 98 -11.25 17.47 25.45
N THR A 99 -10.16 16.95 24.89
CA THR A 99 -8.82 17.48 25.06
C THR A 99 -8.63 18.59 24.04
N THR A 100 -8.47 19.82 24.54
CA THR A 100 -8.05 21.02 23.81
C THR A 100 -7.08 20.65 22.68
N ALA A 101 -7.54 20.76 21.43
CA ALA A 101 -6.71 20.61 20.25
C ALA A 101 -5.54 21.59 20.35
N SER A 102 -4.34 21.07 20.63
CA SER A 102 -3.16 21.73 20.12
C SER A 102 -3.23 21.61 18.61
N SER A 103 -3.08 22.73 17.92
CA SER A 103 -2.98 22.83 16.48
C SER A 103 -1.66 22.20 15.99
N SER A 104 -1.42 20.93 16.29
CA SER A 104 -0.43 20.13 15.59
C SER A 104 -1.06 19.70 14.28
N SER A 105 -0.41 19.98 13.16
CA SER A 105 -0.80 19.41 11.86
C SER A 105 -0.79 17.87 11.97
N LEU A 106 -1.66 17.20 11.21
CA LEU A 106 -1.79 15.73 11.20
C LEU A 106 -0.44 15.05 10.92
N ILE A 107 0.32 15.64 9.99
CA ILE A 107 1.69 15.27 9.66
C ILE A 107 2.57 16.52 9.89
N ASP A 108 3.74 16.36 10.53
CA ASP A 108 4.73 17.43 10.60
C ASP A 108 5.52 17.51 9.29
N THR A 109 5.09 18.40 8.41
CA THR A 109 5.71 18.59 7.09
C THR A 109 7.00 19.42 7.14
N SER A 110 7.35 20.01 8.29
CA SER A 110 8.43 21.02 8.38
C SER A 110 9.84 20.43 8.18
N ASN A 111 10.02 19.14 8.44
CA ASN A 111 11.29 18.43 8.30
C ASN A 111 11.15 17.11 7.53
N LEU A 112 10.09 16.99 6.72
CA LEU A 112 9.79 15.74 6.01
C LEU A 112 10.85 15.41 4.95
N PHE A 113 11.35 16.42 4.25
CA PHE A 113 12.44 16.30 3.28
C PHE A 113 13.66 17.10 3.72
N SER A 114 14.82 16.47 3.70
CA SER A 114 16.10 17.15 3.90
C SER A 114 16.52 17.91 2.64
N ASP A 115 17.41 18.90 2.77
CA ASP A 115 18.01 19.59 1.62
C ASP A 115 18.66 18.60 0.63
N ARG A 116 19.21 17.48 1.14
CA ARG A 116 19.84 16.44 0.31
C ARG A 116 18.80 15.58 -0.41
N ASP A 117 17.63 15.37 0.20
CA ASP A 117 16.55 14.59 -0.43
C ASP A 117 16.04 15.33 -1.67
N LEU A 118 15.93 16.66 -1.57
CA LEU A 118 15.44 17.54 -2.63
C LEU A 118 16.44 17.80 -3.76
N GLU A 119 17.72 17.45 -3.59
CA GLU A 119 18.73 17.61 -4.63
C GLU A 119 18.47 16.61 -5.77
N GLN A 120 18.29 17.13 -6.99
CA GLN A 120 17.93 16.32 -8.16
C GLN A 120 19.14 15.86 -8.96
N GLU A 121 20.35 16.33 -8.63
CA GLU A 121 21.59 15.93 -9.30
C GLU A 121 22.65 15.56 -8.26
N ALA A 122 23.26 14.38 -8.39
CA ALA A 122 24.28 13.95 -7.46
C ALA A 122 25.60 14.74 -7.63
N ASP A 123 26.28 15.05 -6.52
CA ASP A 123 27.67 15.50 -6.57
C ASP A 123 28.60 14.32 -6.88
N LEU A 124 29.18 14.32 -8.07
CA LEU A 124 30.02 13.22 -8.58
C LEU A 124 31.52 13.41 -8.30
N THR A 125 31.92 14.43 -7.54
CA THR A 125 33.33 14.79 -7.35
C THR A 125 34.18 13.62 -6.84
N ASP A 126 33.65 12.86 -5.88
CA ASP A 126 34.31 11.71 -5.24
C ASP A 126 33.61 10.38 -5.56
N ALA A 127 32.84 10.33 -6.67
CA ALA A 127 32.05 9.15 -7.01
C ALA A 127 32.91 7.97 -7.47
N GLU A 128 32.51 6.76 -7.07
CA GLU A 128 33.00 5.50 -7.61
C GLU A 128 32.14 5.06 -8.80
N TYR A 129 32.77 4.62 -9.88
CA TYR A 129 32.08 4.17 -11.09
C TYR A 129 32.08 2.65 -11.17
N ILE A 130 30.89 2.06 -11.24
CA ILE A 130 30.68 0.62 -11.29
C ILE A 130 29.92 0.27 -12.57
N THR A 131 30.56 -0.51 -13.44
CA THR A 131 29.89 -1.16 -14.57
C THR A 131 29.57 -2.59 -14.18
N LEU A 132 28.28 -2.92 -14.14
CA LEU A 132 27.81 -4.23 -13.73
C LEU A 132 28.20 -5.33 -14.73
N THR A 133 28.36 -6.55 -14.22
CA THR A 133 28.61 -7.77 -15.01
C THR A 133 27.57 -8.83 -14.67
N SER A 134 26.97 -9.47 -15.67
CA SER A 134 25.94 -10.51 -15.47
C SER A 134 26.43 -11.68 -14.63
N GLY A 135 25.63 -12.10 -13.65
CA GLY A 135 25.95 -13.21 -12.75
C GLY A 135 26.88 -12.83 -11.59
N GLU A 136 27.27 -11.56 -11.48
CA GLU A 136 28.17 -11.05 -10.45
C GLU A 136 27.48 -9.94 -9.66
N ASP A 137 27.06 -10.25 -8.42
CA ASP A 137 26.52 -9.26 -7.49
C ASP A 137 27.60 -8.24 -7.08
N VAL A 138 27.17 -7.01 -6.83
CA VAL A 138 28.01 -5.92 -6.30
C VAL A 138 27.57 -5.61 -4.88
N THR A 139 28.51 -5.64 -3.93
CA THR A 139 28.25 -5.24 -2.55
C THR A 139 28.89 -3.89 -2.24
N ILE A 140 28.07 -2.91 -1.88
CA ILE A 140 28.46 -1.61 -1.38
C ILE A 140 28.43 -1.65 0.14
N SER A 141 29.57 -1.38 0.77
CA SER A 141 29.79 -1.60 2.21
C SER A 141 30.30 -0.36 2.96
N SER A 142 30.20 0.81 2.34
CA SER A 142 30.67 2.07 2.93
C SER A 142 29.87 3.25 2.40
N GLU A 143 29.87 4.34 3.17
CA GLU A 143 29.35 5.64 2.73
C GLU A 143 30.05 6.10 1.46
N GLY A 144 29.28 6.62 0.49
CA GLY A 144 29.81 7.08 -0.78
C GLY A 144 28.73 7.35 -1.82
N VAL A 145 29.19 7.87 -2.96
CA VAL A 145 28.41 8.06 -4.18
C VAL A 145 28.89 7.05 -5.22
N TYR A 146 27.99 6.25 -5.76
CA TYR A 146 28.30 5.15 -6.67
C TYR A 146 27.51 5.31 -7.96
N VAL A 147 28.19 5.61 -9.06
CA VAL A 147 27.59 5.70 -10.40
C VAL A 147 27.52 4.32 -11.02
N ILE A 148 26.30 3.84 -11.24
CA ILE A 148 26.03 2.47 -11.68
C ILE A 148 25.56 2.47 -13.13
N SER A 149 26.17 1.60 -13.95
CA SER A 149 25.86 1.44 -15.37
C SER A 149 25.93 -0.02 -15.80
N GLY A 150 25.38 -0.33 -16.97
CA GLY A 150 25.48 -1.64 -17.62
C GLY A 150 24.12 -2.31 -17.86
N GLU A 151 24.09 -3.29 -18.76
CA GLU A 151 22.92 -4.12 -19.07
C GLU A 151 23.24 -5.57 -18.69
N VAL A 152 22.60 -6.07 -17.63
CA VAL A 152 22.97 -7.32 -16.98
C VAL A 152 21.78 -8.20 -16.59
N THR A 153 22.07 -9.48 -16.41
CA THR A 153 21.11 -10.47 -15.91
C THR A 153 21.67 -11.23 -14.72
N GLY A 154 20.84 -11.53 -13.72
CA GLY A 154 21.25 -12.33 -12.57
C GLY A 154 22.32 -11.63 -11.70
N THR A 155 22.16 -10.33 -11.51
CA THR A 155 23.08 -9.45 -10.79
C THR A 155 22.27 -8.53 -9.89
N SER A 156 22.69 -8.38 -8.64
CA SER A 156 22.07 -7.50 -7.65
C SER A 156 23.07 -6.45 -7.18
N ILE A 157 22.59 -5.25 -6.90
CA ILE A 157 23.32 -4.23 -6.14
C ILE A 157 22.89 -4.39 -4.68
N ILE A 158 23.81 -4.82 -3.83
CA ILE A 158 23.56 -5.08 -2.41
C ILE A 158 24.21 -3.96 -1.59
N VAL A 159 23.42 -3.24 -0.81
CA VAL A 159 23.93 -2.25 0.16
C VAL A 159 23.94 -2.89 1.55
N ASP A 160 25.12 -3.05 2.12
CA ASP A 160 25.37 -3.63 3.44
C ASP A 160 26.45 -2.80 4.14
N ALA A 161 26.07 -1.57 4.53
CA ALA A 161 26.97 -0.49 4.90
C ALA A 161 26.68 0.05 6.32
N ASP A 162 26.18 -0.80 7.22
CA ASP A 162 25.82 -0.48 8.60
C ASP A 162 24.92 0.78 8.72
N SER A 163 25.43 1.89 9.27
CA SER A 163 24.69 3.15 9.47
C SER A 163 25.18 4.25 8.51
N ALA A 164 25.68 3.86 7.34
CA ALA A 164 26.15 4.79 6.32
C ALA A 164 24.99 5.37 5.50
N LYS A 165 25.19 6.59 4.99
CA LYS A 165 24.36 7.15 3.92
C LYS A 165 24.98 6.81 2.56
N VAL A 166 24.31 6.02 1.76
CA VAL A 166 24.81 5.57 0.44
C VAL A 166 24.00 6.23 -0.66
N GLN A 167 24.65 6.69 -1.73
CA GLN A 167 23.97 7.22 -2.90
C GLN A 167 24.30 6.39 -4.14
N LEU A 168 23.28 5.74 -4.69
CA LEU A 168 23.32 5.01 -5.95
C LEU A 168 22.85 5.96 -7.05
N VAL A 169 23.74 6.30 -7.98
CA VAL A 169 23.44 7.15 -9.14
C VAL A 169 23.25 6.24 -10.36
N LEU A 170 22.02 6.10 -10.82
CA LEU A 170 21.67 5.21 -11.92
C LEU A 170 21.89 5.92 -13.26
N ASP A 171 22.85 5.43 -14.04
CA ASP A 171 23.29 6.00 -15.33
C ASP A 171 23.10 4.97 -16.46
N GLY A 172 21.86 4.86 -16.93
CA GLY A 172 21.46 3.97 -18.01
C GLY A 172 21.56 2.48 -17.66
N VAL A 173 21.36 2.13 -16.39
CA VAL A 173 21.47 0.74 -15.94
C VAL A 173 20.23 -0.07 -16.32
N THR A 174 20.44 -1.31 -16.77
CA THR A 174 19.40 -2.31 -16.99
C THR A 174 19.74 -3.60 -16.25
N ILE A 175 18.87 -4.04 -15.35
CA ILE A 175 19.04 -5.27 -14.57
C ILE A 175 17.82 -6.17 -14.75
N THR A 176 18.02 -7.43 -15.11
CA THR A 176 16.95 -8.44 -15.11
C THR A 176 17.33 -9.65 -14.25
N ASN A 177 16.62 -9.83 -13.15
CA ASN A 177 16.77 -10.96 -12.25
C ASN A 177 15.56 -11.89 -12.32
N THR A 178 15.73 -13.12 -11.85
CA THR A 178 14.64 -14.10 -11.76
C THR A 178 14.20 -14.36 -10.32
N THR A 179 15.09 -14.14 -9.34
CA THR A 179 14.85 -14.60 -7.97
C THR A 179 15.30 -13.66 -6.86
N ALA A 180 15.90 -12.52 -7.20
CA ALA A 180 16.45 -11.59 -6.22
C ALA A 180 16.16 -10.14 -6.64
N PRO A 181 16.03 -9.20 -5.69
CA PRO A 181 15.92 -7.78 -5.99
C PRO A 181 17.06 -7.31 -6.90
N ALA A 182 16.79 -6.31 -7.74
CA ALA A 182 17.84 -5.63 -8.50
C ALA A 182 18.67 -4.73 -7.58
N ILE A 183 18.02 -4.07 -6.61
CA ILE A 183 18.65 -3.33 -5.51
C ILE A 183 18.14 -3.93 -4.20
N TYR A 184 19.07 -4.36 -3.35
CA TYR A 184 18.75 -4.89 -2.02
C TYR A 184 19.56 -4.16 -0.95
N VAL A 185 18.88 -3.35 -0.14
CA VAL A 185 19.48 -2.69 1.01
C VAL A 185 19.25 -3.56 2.25
N LYS A 186 20.35 -4.16 2.73
CA LYS A 186 20.40 -4.98 3.94
C LYS A 186 20.57 -4.15 5.21
N ALA A 187 21.40 -3.12 5.12
CA ALA A 187 21.76 -2.23 6.22
C ALA A 187 22.34 -0.92 5.66
N ALA A 188 21.73 0.20 6.01
CA ALA A 188 22.20 1.57 5.82
C ALA A 188 21.52 2.49 6.85
N ASP A 189 21.99 3.72 7.03
CA ASP A 189 21.16 4.77 7.65
C ASP A 189 20.13 5.32 6.65
N LYS A 190 20.55 5.41 5.38
CA LYS A 190 19.72 5.92 4.28
C LYS A 190 20.34 5.55 2.94
N VAL A 191 19.53 5.12 1.98
CA VAL A 191 19.97 4.96 0.59
C VAL A 191 19.25 5.93 -0.32
N PHE A 192 20.03 6.75 -1.02
CA PHE A 192 19.55 7.59 -2.10
C PHE A 192 19.66 6.81 -3.41
N VAL A 193 18.56 6.71 -4.15
CA VAL A 193 18.51 6.17 -5.52
C VAL A 193 18.25 7.34 -6.45
N THR A 194 19.34 7.91 -6.98
CA THR A 194 19.32 9.09 -7.84
C THR A 194 19.36 8.68 -9.30
N THR A 195 18.37 9.07 -10.09
CA THR A 195 18.43 8.92 -11.55
C THR A 195 19.15 10.09 -12.20
N THR A 196 20.08 9.80 -13.11
CA THR A 196 20.59 10.80 -14.08
C THR A 196 19.50 11.15 -15.11
N ASP A 197 19.77 11.94 -16.15
CA ASP A 197 18.83 12.18 -17.26
C ASP A 197 18.58 10.96 -18.18
N SER A 198 19.11 9.80 -17.81
CA SER A 198 18.98 8.54 -18.52
C SER A 198 17.69 7.77 -18.17
N THR A 199 17.42 6.73 -18.97
CA THR A 199 16.40 5.72 -18.65
C THR A 199 17.07 4.48 -18.05
N ASN A 200 16.59 4.08 -16.87
CA ASN A 200 17.03 2.91 -16.14
C ASN A 200 15.90 1.87 -16.09
N THR A 201 16.23 0.58 -16.12
CA THR A 201 15.22 -0.50 -16.14
C THR A 201 15.61 -1.64 -15.20
N LEU A 202 14.78 -1.91 -14.20
CA LEU A 202 15.02 -2.96 -13.21
C LEU A 202 13.86 -3.96 -13.26
N LYS A 203 14.16 -5.26 -13.33
CA LYS A 203 13.13 -6.30 -13.49
C LYS A 203 13.40 -7.51 -12.62
N VAL A 204 12.33 -8.07 -12.06
CA VAL A 204 12.32 -9.43 -11.52
C VAL A 204 11.19 -10.21 -12.17
N THR A 205 11.54 -11.24 -12.94
CA THR A 205 10.57 -11.95 -13.80
C THR A 205 10.13 -13.31 -13.26
N GLY A 206 10.62 -13.70 -12.08
CA GLY A 206 10.38 -15.02 -11.49
C GLY A 206 9.78 -14.92 -10.10
N THR A 207 10.34 -15.60 -9.11
CA THR A 207 9.84 -15.56 -7.73
C THR A 207 10.95 -15.12 -6.79
N PHE A 208 10.66 -14.18 -5.91
CA PHE A 208 11.62 -13.71 -4.92
C PHE A 208 12.04 -14.82 -3.95
N THR A 209 13.34 -14.89 -3.69
CA THR A 209 13.93 -15.80 -2.70
C THR A 209 14.32 -15.01 -1.47
N ALA A 210 13.66 -15.29 -0.36
CA ALA A 210 13.93 -14.68 0.93
C ALA A 210 15.41 -14.81 1.35
N ASP A 211 15.93 -13.76 2.01
CA ASP A 211 17.24 -13.76 2.66
C ASP A 211 17.05 -14.01 4.16
N GLY A 212 17.13 -15.29 4.53
CA GLY A 212 16.85 -15.74 5.90
C GLY A 212 15.38 -15.52 6.27
N THR A 213 15.13 -14.64 7.24
CA THR A 213 13.76 -14.24 7.65
C THR A 213 13.26 -13.02 6.89
N THR A 214 14.09 -12.40 6.05
CA THR A 214 13.73 -11.23 5.26
C THR A 214 12.97 -11.68 4.02
N ASN A 215 11.69 -11.31 3.91
CA ASN A 215 10.95 -11.49 2.67
C ASN A 215 11.38 -10.40 1.69
N THR A 216 12.21 -10.74 0.70
CA THR A 216 12.75 -9.80 -0.28
C THR A 216 11.80 -9.68 -1.47
N ASP A 217 10.59 -9.21 -1.23
CA ASP A 217 9.41 -9.24 -2.13
C ASP A 217 9.29 -8.05 -3.09
N ALA A 218 10.41 -7.40 -3.44
CA ALA A 218 10.39 -6.26 -4.36
C ALA A 218 11.63 -6.16 -5.28
N VAL A 219 11.48 -5.51 -6.44
CA VAL A 219 12.60 -5.23 -7.36
C VAL A 219 13.63 -4.33 -6.68
N ILE A 220 13.16 -3.33 -5.93
CA ILE A 220 13.97 -2.56 -4.99
C ILE A 220 13.43 -2.85 -3.61
N TYR A 221 14.24 -3.53 -2.79
CA TYR A 221 13.87 -3.86 -1.42
C TYR A 221 14.85 -3.20 -0.45
N SER A 222 14.33 -2.55 0.57
CA SER A 222 15.13 -1.93 1.63
C SER A 222 14.61 -2.24 3.01
N LYS A 223 15.55 -2.57 3.90
CA LYS A 223 15.29 -2.65 5.34
C LYS A 223 15.30 -1.29 6.04
N ASP A 224 15.94 -0.29 5.43
CA ASP A 224 16.13 1.05 5.99
C ASP A 224 15.56 2.12 5.05
N ASP A 225 15.67 3.39 5.41
CA ASP A 225 15.16 4.52 4.63
C ASP A 225 15.62 4.53 3.16
N LEU A 226 14.65 4.78 2.26
CA LEU A 226 14.89 5.05 0.84
C LEU A 226 14.54 6.49 0.49
N VAL A 227 15.39 7.11 -0.34
CA VAL A 227 15.09 8.38 -1.00
C VAL A 227 15.30 8.24 -2.49
N PHE A 228 14.26 8.47 -3.27
CA PHE A 228 14.33 8.54 -4.71
C PHE A 228 14.31 10.00 -5.17
N ASN A 229 15.26 10.36 -6.02
CA ASN A 229 15.37 11.67 -6.63
C ASN A 229 16.03 11.54 -8.01
N GLY A 230 16.22 12.66 -8.69
CA GLY A 230 16.79 12.66 -10.02
C GLY A 230 15.82 13.18 -11.08
N VAL A 231 16.34 13.32 -12.29
CA VAL A 231 15.58 13.88 -13.42
C VAL A 231 15.23 12.85 -14.49
N GLY A 232 15.65 11.60 -14.30
CA GLY A 232 15.51 10.53 -15.29
C GLY A 232 14.26 9.68 -15.14
N THR A 233 14.30 8.54 -15.83
CA THR A 233 13.25 7.53 -15.80
C THR A 233 13.74 6.25 -15.16
N LEU A 234 12.94 5.67 -14.27
CA LEU A 234 13.12 4.36 -13.71
C LEU A 234 11.92 3.48 -14.08
N ASN A 235 12.16 2.46 -14.91
CA ASN A 235 11.17 1.45 -15.26
C ASN A 235 11.34 0.23 -14.36
N ILE A 236 10.24 -0.25 -13.76
CA ILE A 236 10.22 -1.40 -12.87
C ILE A 236 9.17 -2.41 -13.36
N GLU A 237 9.56 -3.68 -13.51
CA GLU A 237 8.65 -4.80 -13.73
C GLU A 237 8.87 -5.86 -12.64
N SER A 238 7.83 -6.14 -11.85
CA SER A 238 7.89 -7.05 -10.71
C SER A 238 6.76 -8.07 -10.73
N THR A 239 7.07 -9.30 -10.31
CA THR A 239 6.10 -10.36 -10.02
C THR A 239 5.62 -10.36 -8.56
N ALA A 240 5.99 -9.35 -7.79
CA ALA A 240 5.50 -9.01 -6.45
C ALA A 240 5.45 -7.48 -6.37
N ASN A 241 5.93 -6.86 -5.28
CA ASN A 241 5.97 -5.40 -5.14
C ASN A 241 7.00 -4.76 -6.09
N GLY A 242 6.73 -3.55 -6.56
CA GLY A 242 7.72 -2.78 -7.33
C GLY A 242 8.88 -2.33 -6.45
N ILE A 243 8.55 -1.55 -5.42
CA ILE A 243 9.47 -1.02 -4.41
C ILE A 243 8.90 -1.34 -3.03
N SER A 244 9.71 -1.88 -2.13
CA SER A 244 9.34 -2.09 -0.72
C SER A 244 10.41 -1.50 0.20
N GLY A 245 10.03 -0.54 1.04
CA GLY A 245 10.83 -0.02 2.14
C GLY A 245 10.23 -0.42 3.48
N LYS A 246 11.04 -0.96 4.40
CA LYS A 246 10.58 -1.34 5.74
C LYS A 246 10.65 -0.21 6.78
N ASP A 247 11.12 0.97 6.37
CA ASP A 247 11.05 2.25 7.11
C ASP A 247 10.42 3.33 6.18
N ASP A 248 10.96 4.55 6.15
CA ASP A 248 10.48 5.65 5.31
C ASP A 248 10.90 5.46 3.83
N VAL A 249 9.96 5.73 2.92
CA VAL A 249 10.24 5.90 1.49
C VAL A 249 9.90 7.32 1.08
N LYS A 250 10.87 8.03 0.50
CA LYS A 250 10.70 9.41 0.02
C LYS A 250 10.93 9.50 -1.47
N VAL A 251 10.13 10.30 -2.16
CA VAL A 251 10.33 10.63 -3.58
C VAL A 251 10.28 12.14 -3.76
N THR A 252 11.29 12.72 -4.41
CA THR A 252 11.37 14.18 -4.56
C THR A 252 11.42 14.67 -6.01
N GLY A 253 11.50 13.76 -6.98
CA GLY A 253 11.49 14.03 -8.41
C GLY A 253 11.73 12.75 -9.21
N GLY A 254 11.78 12.85 -10.54
CA GLY A 254 12.01 11.73 -11.44
C GLY A 254 10.72 11.18 -12.08
N THR A 255 10.88 10.19 -12.96
CA THR A 255 9.76 9.48 -13.62
C THR A 255 9.81 7.99 -13.30
N TYR A 256 8.70 7.44 -12.80
CA TYR A 256 8.58 6.06 -12.37
C TYR A 256 7.50 5.36 -13.18
N ASN A 257 7.91 4.39 -14.01
CA ASN A 257 6.98 3.50 -14.71
C ASN A 257 7.03 2.13 -14.04
N ILE A 258 5.99 1.76 -13.29
CA ILE A 258 5.99 0.55 -12.47
C ILE A 258 4.86 -0.37 -12.92
N THR A 259 5.21 -1.64 -13.17
CA THR A 259 4.24 -2.72 -13.30
C THR A 259 4.57 -3.78 -12.25
N ALA A 260 3.65 -4.02 -11.33
CA ALA A 260 3.80 -4.93 -10.20
C ALA A 260 2.59 -5.86 -10.12
N ASP A 261 2.81 -7.14 -9.82
CA ASP A 261 1.72 -8.10 -9.59
C ASP A 261 1.09 -7.92 -8.19
N GLU A 262 1.79 -7.26 -7.26
CA GLU A 262 1.29 -6.84 -5.95
C GLU A 262 1.29 -5.29 -5.89
N ASP A 263 1.92 -4.69 -4.89
CA ASP A 263 1.89 -3.24 -4.68
C ASP A 263 2.92 -2.51 -5.55
N GLY A 264 2.59 -1.32 -6.04
CA GLY A 264 3.52 -0.51 -6.83
C GLY A 264 4.70 -0.02 -5.98
N ILE A 265 4.38 0.74 -4.94
CA ILE A 265 5.32 1.21 -3.92
C ILE A 265 4.72 0.93 -2.54
N GLU A 266 5.41 0.12 -1.74
CA GLU A 266 5.07 -0.21 -0.36
C GLU A 266 6.09 0.45 0.58
N ALA A 267 5.60 1.19 1.58
CA ALA A 267 6.43 1.74 2.64
C ALA A 267 5.83 1.45 4.02
N ASN A 268 6.61 0.89 4.93
CA ASN A 268 6.09 0.52 6.25
C ASN A 268 5.76 1.75 7.10
N ASP A 269 6.69 2.69 7.25
CA ASP A 269 6.50 3.82 8.16
C ASP A 269 5.93 5.06 7.47
N SER A 270 6.39 5.38 6.27
CA SER A 270 5.76 6.44 5.48
C SER A 270 6.13 6.40 4.02
N LEU A 271 5.20 6.83 3.18
CA LEU A 271 5.48 7.21 1.80
C LEU A 271 5.29 8.73 1.64
N SER A 272 6.40 9.44 1.48
CA SER A 272 6.41 10.91 1.36
C SER A 272 6.87 11.36 -0.02
N ILE A 273 5.98 11.99 -0.78
CA ILE A 273 6.23 12.43 -2.14
C ILE A 273 6.19 13.96 -2.22
N ASN A 274 7.31 14.58 -2.57
CA ASN A 274 7.39 16.02 -2.80
C ASN A 274 7.00 16.40 -4.24
N ASP A 275 7.47 15.63 -5.21
CA ASP A 275 7.21 15.81 -6.65
C ASP A 275 7.61 14.52 -7.39
N GLY A 276 7.25 14.41 -8.67
CA GLY A 276 7.59 13.29 -9.55
C GLY A 276 6.48 12.95 -10.54
N SER A 277 6.79 12.07 -11.50
CA SER A 277 5.80 11.51 -12.43
C SER A 277 5.68 10.00 -12.23
N PHE A 278 4.48 9.52 -11.96
CA PHE A 278 4.19 8.13 -11.61
C PHE A 278 3.18 7.54 -12.58
N ASN A 279 3.58 6.45 -13.25
CA ASN A 279 2.70 5.64 -14.10
C ASN A 279 2.77 4.20 -13.59
N ILE A 280 1.81 3.84 -12.73
CA ILE A 280 1.83 2.61 -11.96
C ILE A 280 0.64 1.74 -12.35
N THR A 281 0.93 0.47 -12.63
CA THR A 281 -0.07 -0.60 -12.72
C THR A 281 0.27 -1.66 -11.68
N ALA A 282 -0.60 -1.84 -10.71
CA ALA A 282 -0.45 -2.74 -9.57
C ALA A 282 -1.57 -3.79 -9.56
N GLY A 283 -1.23 -5.02 -9.17
CA GLY A 283 -2.19 -6.10 -8.92
C GLY A 283 -2.72 -6.13 -7.48
N LYS A 284 -2.31 -5.16 -6.67
CA LYS A 284 -2.93 -4.75 -5.41
C LYS A 284 -2.99 -3.22 -5.40
N ASP A 285 -2.19 -2.57 -4.57
CA ASP A 285 -2.25 -1.14 -4.30
C ASP A 285 -1.21 -0.38 -5.12
N ALA A 286 -1.56 0.78 -5.72
CA ALA A 286 -0.55 1.50 -6.50
C ALA A 286 0.48 2.19 -5.60
N LEU A 287 0.02 2.84 -4.52
CA LEU A 287 0.83 3.43 -3.45
C LEU A 287 0.29 2.94 -2.10
N HIS A 288 1.11 2.28 -1.29
CA HIS A 288 0.70 1.66 -0.02
C HIS A 288 1.60 2.10 1.12
N SER A 289 1.01 2.44 2.27
CA SER A 289 1.77 2.59 3.50
C SER A 289 1.05 2.07 4.73
N GLU A 290 1.67 1.09 5.39
CA GLU A 290 1.11 0.40 6.54
C GLU A 290 2.19 0.01 7.54
N ASN A 291 1.93 0.32 8.82
CA ASN A 291 2.64 -0.27 9.94
C ASN A 291 1.63 -0.89 10.92
N SER A 292 1.65 -2.21 11.05
CA SER A 292 0.74 -2.94 11.95
C SER A 292 1.15 -2.87 13.43
N ASP A 293 2.41 -2.51 13.71
CA ASP A 293 2.98 -2.50 15.06
C ASP A 293 2.91 -1.10 15.71
N ASP A 294 3.01 -0.04 14.91
CA ASP A 294 2.89 1.36 15.32
C ASP A 294 1.83 2.09 14.48
N LEU A 295 0.63 2.20 15.04
CA LEU A 295 -0.51 2.87 14.40
C LEU A 295 -0.39 4.41 14.37
N THR A 296 0.75 5.00 14.72
CA THR A 296 1.03 6.43 14.54
C THR A 296 1.77 6.76 13.25
N VAL A 297 2.33 5.74 12.60
CA VAL A 297 2.99 5.80 11.28
C VAL A 297 2.20 4.95 10.26
N GLY A 298 2.71 4.77 9.05
CA GLY A 298 1.98 4.21 7.91
C GLY A 298 1.11 5.27 7.23
N TYR A 299 1.69 6.44 6.95
CA TYR A 299 1.01 7.56 6.29
C TYR A 299 1.52 7.74 4.86
N VAL A 300 0.65 8.28 4.00
CA VAL A 300 1.02 8.74 2.67
C VAL A 300 0.88 10.26 2.62
N TYR A 301 1.96 10.93 2.24
CA TYR A 301 2.00 12.37 2.06
C TYR A 301 2.34 12.70 0.60
N ILE A 302 1.51 13.54 -0.03
CA ILE A 302 1.72 14.04 -1.39
C ILE A 302 1.72 15.57 -1.36
N ASN A 303 2.85 16.16 -1.70
CA ASN A 303 2.96 17.62 -1.85
C ASN A 303 2.52 18.10 -3.24
N GLY A 304 2.77 17.27 -4.26
CA GLY A 304 2.59 17.58 -5.69
C GLY A 304 3.09 16.42 -6.55
N GLY A 305 3.03 16.57 -7.86
CA GLY A 305 3.45 15.55 -8.85
C GLY A 305 2.34 15.20 -9.84
N ASP A 306 2.66 14.32 -10.78
CA ASP A 306 1.75 13.78 -11.80
C ASP A 306 1.59 12.27 -11.62
N TYR A 307 0.35 11.78 -11.51
CA TYR A 307 0.06 10.39 -11.21
C TYR A 307 -0.95 9.80 -12.20
N THR A 308 -0.65 8.62 -12.71
CA THR A 308 -1.58 7.74 -13.40
C THR A 308 -1.49 6.37 -12.73
N LEU A 309 -2.46 6.08 -11.87
CA LEU A 309 -2.48 4.93 -10.99
C LEU A 309 -3.58 3.97 -11.44
N LYS A 310 -3.19 2.72 -11.68
CA LYS A 310 -4.11 1.61 -11.96
C LYS A 310 -3.85 0.52 -10.95
N ALA A 311 -4.80 0.29 -10.06
CA ALA A 311 -4.74 -0.71 -9.02
C ALA A 311 -5.91 -1.66 -9.20
N THR A 312 -5.79 -2.88 -8.68
CA THR A 312 -6.96 -3.77 -8.57
C THR A 312 -7.60 -3.73 -7.19
N ASP A 313 -6.85 -3.26 -6.20
CA ASP A 313 -7.33 -2.96 -4.84
C ASP A 313 -7.33 -1.43 -4.70
N ASP A 314 -6.39 -0.81 -3.98
CA ASP A 314 -6.45 0.62 -3.72
C ASP A 314 -5.54 1.45 -4.63
N GLY A 315 -6.03 2.61 -5.07
CA GLY A 315 -5.19 3.58 -5.76
C GLY A 315 -4.08 4.10 -4.83
N ILE A 316 -4.47 4.65 -3.69
CA ILE A 316 -3.58 5.13 -2.65
C ILE A 316 -4.12 4.69 -1.29
N GLN A 317 -3.37 3.84 -0.61
CA GLN A 317 -3.69 3.34 0.72
C GLN A 317 -2.73 3.93 1.74
N ALA A 318 -3.29 4.50 2.82
CA ALA A 318 -2.55 4.91 4.00
C ALA A 318 -3.24 4.37 5.27
N THR A 319 -2.57 3.55 6.05
CA THR A 319 -3.15 3.03 7.30
C THR A 319 -3.54 4.14 8.28
N THR A 320 -2.77 5.23 8.34
CA THR A 320 -3.07 6.38 9.20
C THR A 320 -3.64 7.55 8.43
N VAL A 321 -2.77 8.40 7.89
CA VAL A 321 -3.14 9.66 7.25
C VAL A 321 -2.77 9.60 5.78
N LEU A 322 -3.74 9.87 4.91
CA LEU A 322 -3.49 10.28 3.54
C LEU A 322 -3.61 11.80 3.47
N MET A 323 -2.52 12.50 3.18
CA MET A 323 -2.51 13.96 3.02
C MET A 323 -2.08 14.34 1.61
N ILE A 324 -2.97 15.01 0.87
CA ILE A 324 -2.73 15.50 -0.49
C ILE A 324 -2.76 17.03 -0.46
N ASN A 325 -1.63 17.69 -0.68
CA ASN A 325 -1.55 19.14 -0.74
C ASN A 325 -1.85 19.72 -2.12
N ASP A 326 -1.32 19.07 -3.16
CA ASP A 326 -1.48 19.45 -4.55
C ASP A 326 -1.13 18.23 -5.43
N GLY A 327 -1.20 18.39 -6.75
CA GLY A 327 -0.82 17.38 -7.73
C GLY A 327 -1.90 17.15 -8.78
N ASN A 328 -1.54 16.40 -9.81
CA ASN A 328 -2.45 15.95 -10.86
C ASN A 328 -2.56 14.43 -10.77
N ILE A 329 -3.64 13.95 -10.15
CA ILE A 329 -3.78 12.57 -9.70
C ILE A 329 -4.91 11.90 -10.48
N ASN A 330 -4.59 10.92 -11.32
CA ASN A 330 -5.57 10.09 -12.02
C ASN A 330 -5.54 8.66 -11.47
N VAL A 331 -6.67 8.17 -10.97
CA VAL A 331 -6.77 6.86 -10.31
C VAL A 331 -7.87 6.01 -10.94
N ASN A 332 -7.55 4.75 -11.20
CA ASN A 332 -8.49 3.69 -11.55
C ASN A 332 -8.25 2.49 -10.63
N ALA A 333 -9.19 2.20 -9.73
CA ALA A 333 -8.99 1.23 -8.65
C ALA A 333 -10.32 0.63 -8.15
N ALA A 334 -10.26 -0.31 -7.21
CA ALA A 334 -11.44 -0.73 -6.45
C ALA A 334 -11.88 0.42 -5.53
N GLU A 335 -11.06 0.72 -4.52
CA GLU A 335 -11.14 2.00 -3.81
C GLU A 335 -10.06 2.97 -4.32
N ALA A 336 -10.39 4.24 -4.53
CA ALA A 336 -9.39 5.14 -5.11
C ALA A 336 -8.41 5.67 -4.05
N LEU A 337 -8.94 6.28 -2.99
CA LEU A 337 -8.16 6.88 -1.91
C LEU A 337 -8.66 6.34 -0.57
N GLU A 338 -7.78 5.73 0.20
CA GLU A 338 -8.16 5.11 1.47
C GLU A 338 -7.21 5.51 2.61
N GLY A 339 -7.80 5.74 3.79
CA GLY A 339 -7.05 5.77 5.04
C GLY A 339 -7.91 6.01 6.27
N THR A 340 -7.30 6.18 7.44
CA THR A 340 -8.06 6.55 8.65
C THR A 340 -8.48 8.01 8.59
N TYR A 341 -7.52 8.89 8.27
CA TYR A 341 -7.78 10.30 8.03
C TYR A 341 -7.32 10.66 6.62
N ILE A 342 -8.25 11.12 5.79
CA ILE A 342 -7.95 11.61 4.45
C ILE A 342 -8.09 13.12 4.44
N GLN A 343 -6.99 13.84 4.20
CA GLN A 343 -6.95 15.29 4.06
C GLN A 343 -6.57 15.69 2.63
N ILE A 344 -7.47 16.38 1.94
CA ILE A 344 -7.22 16.93 0.60
C ILE A 344 -7.22 18.46 0.66
N ASN A 345 -6.04 19.06 0.56
CA ASN A 345 -5.87 20.52 0.60
C ASN A 345 -5.94 21.17 -0.79
N GLY A 346 -5.70 20.41 -1.86
CA GLY A 346 -5.63 20.91 -3.23
C GLY A 346 -5.39 19.81 -4.25
N GLY A 347 -5.01 20.21 -5.47
CA GLY A 347 -4.76 19.31 -6.60
C GLY A 347 -5.92 19.21 -7.59
N THR A 348 -5.64 18.57 -8.73
CA THR A 348 -6.62 18.05 -9.68
C THR A 348 -6.65 16.53 -9.51
N ILE A 349 -7.79 15.99 -9.11
CA ILE A 349 -7.93 14.58 -8.76
C ILE A 349 -9.06 13.98 -9.59
N ASP A 350 -8.74 13.06 -10.48
CA ASP A 350 -9.67 12.33 -11.33
C ASP A 350 -9.75 10.87 -10.87
N ILE A 351 -10.91 10.46 -10.37
CA ILE A 351 -11.15 9.13 -9.82
C ILE A 351 -12.15 8.36 -10.69
N TYR A 352 -11.78 7.12 -11.01
CA TYR A 352 -12.72 6.07 -11.35
C TYR A 352 -12.57 4.92 -10.35
N ALA A 353 -13.63 4.62 -9.60
CA ALA A 353 -13.62 3.58 -8.56
C ALA A 353 -14.74 2.55 -8.79
N THR A 354 -14.49 1.30 -8.37
CA THR A 354 -15.49 0.21 -8.47
C THR A 354 -16.09 -0.23 -7.15
N ASP A 355 -15.52 0.21 -6.03
CA ASP A 355 -16.06 0.13 -4.68
C ASP A 355 -16.30 1.58 -4.20
N ASP A 356 -15.42 2.16 -3.39
CA ASP A 356 -15.55 3.54 -2.93
C ASP A 356 -14.57 4.53 -3.59
N GLY A 357 -15.03 5.75 -3.83
CA GLY A 357 -14.19 6.79 -4.42
C GLY A 357 -13.11 7.22 -3.44
N ILE A 358 -13.54 7.68 -2.26
CA ILE A 358 -12.68 8.07 -1.15
C ILE A 358 -13.27 7.41 0.10
N ASN A 359 -12.50 6.54 0.75
CA ASN A 359 -12.93 5.75 1.90
C ASN A 359 -12.12 6.08 3.15
N ALA A 360 -12.78 6.64 4.17
CA ALA A 360 -12.21 6.74 5.51
C ALA A 360 -12.72 5.60 6.40
N SER A 361 -11.80 4.73 6.82
CA SER A 361 -12.10 3.54 7.63
C SER A 361 -11.21 3.43 8.87
N ASN A 362 -11.64 2.69 9.90
CA ASN A 362 -10.93 2.62 11.18
C ASN A 362 -9.73 1.66 11.12
N LYS A 363 -8.65 2.07 10.44
CA LYS A 363 -7.38 1.31 10.36
C LYS A 363 -6.39 1.65 11.47
N SER A 364 -6.42 2.89 11.96
CA SER A 364 -5.62 3.36 13.08
C SER A 364 -6.48 3.90 14.22
N THR A 365 -6.07 3.57 15.45
CA THR A 365 -6.70 4.12 16.67
C THR A 365 -6.08 5.44 17.13
N ALA A 366 -5.05 5.94 16.43
CA ALA A 366 -4.36 7.18 16.77
C ALA A 366 -5.05 8.43 16.18
N TYR A 367 -5.95 8.24 15.21
CA TYR A 367 -6.63 9.31 14.48
C TYR A 367 -8.14 9.10 14.49
N ASP A 368 -8.88 10.20 14.37
CA ASP A 368 -10.31 10.13 14.08
C ASP A 368 -10.52 9.65 12.63
N VAL A 369 -11.63 8.96 12.38
CA VAL A 369 -12.02 8.52 11.03
C VAL A 369 -12.66 9.68 10.28
N VAL A 370 -11.96 10.26 9.31
CA VAL A 370 -12.39 11.53 8.68
C VAL A 370 -12.00 11.59 7.21
N ILE A 371 -12.94 12.06 6.38
CA ILE A 371 -12.64 12.69 5.09
C ILE A 371 -12.73 14.20 5.27
N GLU A 372 -11.62 14.91 5.08
CA GLU A 372 -11.55 16.37 5.11
C GLU A 372 -11.06 16.92 3.76
N ILE A 373 -11.94 17.64 3.05
CA ILE A 373 -11.64 18.30 1.78
C ILE A 373 -11.60 19.81 1.97
N ASN A 374 -10.41 20.38 1.94
CA ASN A 374 -10.14 21.80 2.09
C ASN A 374 -10.07 22.56 0.75
N GLY A 375 -9.82 21.84 -0.35
CA GLY A 375 -9.67 22.43 -1.69
C GLY A 375 -9.47 21.39 -2.78
N GLY A 376 -9.18 21.87 -4.00
CA GLY A 376 -8.92 21.04 -5.18
C GLY A 376 -10.06 21.04 -6.21
N ASP A 377 -9.75 20.54 -7.41
CA ASP A 377 -10.68 20.18 -8.47
C ASP A 377 -10.77 18.65 -8.49
N ILE A 378 -11.86 18.09 -7.97
CA ILE A 378 -12.01 16.65 -7.74
C ILE A 378 -13.16 16.13 -8.61
N SER A 379 -12.89 15.17 -9.48
CA SER A 379 -13.88 14.48 -10.30
C SER A 379 -13.93 13.02 -9.86
N ILE A 380 -15.12 12.52 -9.50
CA ILE A 380 -15.33 11.15 -9.05
C ILE A 380 -16.40 10.50 -9.93
N GLU A 381 -16.01 9.48 -10.69
CA GLU A 381 -16.92 8.61 -11.43
C GLU A 381 -16.97 7.24 -10.77
N MET A 382 -18.13 6.87 -10.25
CA MET A 382 -18.33 5.56 -9.64
C MET A 382 -18.85 4.56 -10.66
N ALA A 383 -18.33 3.34 -10.60
CA ALA A 383 -18.93 2.21 -11.30
C ALA A 383 -20.32 1.90 -10.73
N SER A 384 -21.04 0.97 -11.37
CA SER A 384 -22.31 0.51 -10.84
C SER A 384 -22.10 -0.47 -9.68
N GLY A 385 -22.81 -0.30 -8.58
CA GLY A 385 -22.76 -1.24 -7.46
C GLY A 385 -23.39 -0.65 -6.21
N ASP A 386 -23.10 -1.30 -5.09
CA ASP A 386 -23.17 -0.69 -3.77
C ASP A 386 -21.81 -0.02 -3.61
N THR A 387 -21.77 1.30 -3.82
CA THR A 387 -20.54 2.09 -4.01
C THR A 387 -20.84 3.52 -3.61
N ASP A 388 -19.96 4.15 -2.85
CA ASP A 388 -20.10 5.54 -2.44
C ASP A 388 -18.94 6.39 -2.97
N ALA A 389 -19.27 7.57 -3.50
CA ALA A 389 -18.22 8.47 -3.97
C ALA A 389 -17.34 8.96 -2.82
N LEU A 390 -17.95 9.24 -1.65
CA LEU A 390 -17.29 9.57 -0.40
C LEU A 390 -17.92 8.70 0.71
N ASP A 391 -17.19 7.72 1.21
CA ASP A 391 -17.57 6.89 2.36
C ASP A 391 -16.70 7.23 3.57
N ALA A 392 -17.33 7.70 4.64
CA ALA A 392 -16.65 7.90 5.91
C ALA A 392 -17.35 7.15 7.04
N ASN A 393 -16.71 6.09 7.55
CA ASN A 393 -17.10 5.43 8.79
C ASN A 393 -16.96 6.33 10.05
N GLY A 394 -16.72 7.62 9.85
CA GLY A 394 -16.72 8.67 10.86
C GLY A 394 -17.35 9.95 10.33
N SER A 395 -16.54 11.00 10.10
CA SER A 395 -17.04 12.32 9.68
C SER A 395 -16.61 12.70 8.27
N LEU A 396 -17.51 13.38 7.56
CA LEU A 396 -17.26 13.98 6.27
C LEU A 396 -17.24 15.52 6.39
N ILE A 397 -16.13 16.17 6.06
CA ILE A 397 -15.95 17.61 6.22
C ILE A 397 -15.52 18.20 4.88
N ILE A 398 -16.36 19.07 4.31
CA ILE A 398 -16.07 19.79 3.08
C ILE A 398 -15.95 21.28 3.39
N ASN A 399 -14.72 21.79 3.40
CA ASN A 399 -14.38 23.19 3.66
C ASN A 399 -14.21 24.01 2.37
N GLY A 400 -13.90 23.36 1.25
CA GLY A 400 -13.66 24.02 -0.04
C GLY A 400 -13.52 23.04 -1.20
N GLY A 401 -13.12 23.57 -2.36
CA GLY A 401 -12.91 22.80 -3.60
C GLY A 401 -14.10 22.84 -4.56
N ASN A 402 -13.90 22.23 -5.72
CA ASN A 402 -14.90 21.97 -6.74
C ASN A 402 -14.97 20.46 -6.96
N ILE A 403 -16.03 19.83 -6.47
CA ILE A 403 -16.21 18.38 -6.43
C ILE A 403 -17.33 18.01 -7.40
N ASP A 404 -17.01 17.27 -8.45
CA ASP A 404 -17.97 16.78 -9.45
C ASP A 404 -18.09 15.26 -9.34
N ILE A 405 -19.28 14.77 -8.98
CA ILE A 405 -19.55 13.37 -8.67
C ILE A 405 -20.56 12.83 -9.68
N THR A 406 -20.21 11.73 -10.34
CA THR A 406 -21.14 10.88 -11.08
C THR A 406 -21.26 9.55 -10.37
N ALA A 407 -22.32 9.37 -9.59
CA ALA A 407 -22.50 8.19 -8.74
C ALA A 407 -23.97 7.88 -8.47
N GLN A 408 -24.26 6.62 -8.10
CA GLN A 408 -25.58 6.23 -7.59
C GLN A 408 -25.79 6.75 -6.17
N PHE A 409 -24.77 6.62 -5.33
CA PHE A 409 -24.70 7.14 -3.97
C PHE A 409 -23.44 8.02 -3.87
N ALA A 410 -23.64 9.25 -3.41
CA ALA A 410 -22.56 10.25 -3.41
C ALA A 410 -21.89 10.37 -2.04
N PHE A 411 -22.64 10.11 -0.97
CA PHE A 411 -22.19 10.31 0.39
C PHE A 411 -22.73 9.18 1.27
N ASP A 412 -21.82 8.53 1.98
CA ASP A 412 -22.09 7.74 3.18
C ASP A 412 -21.21 8.26 4.33
N TYR A 413 -21.82 8.46 5.50
CA TYR A 413 -21.08 8.87 6.68
C TYR A 413 -21.79 8.45 7.97
N ASP A 414 -21.02 7.97 8.95
CA ASP A 414 -21.59 7.40 10.19
C ASP A 414 -21.91 8.44 11.28
N THR A 415 -21.21 9.58 11.28
CA THR A 415 -21.24 10.52 12.42
C THR A 415 -21.82 11.88 12.03
N THR A 416 -21.07 12.68 11.29
CA THR A 416 -21.45 14.05 10.93
C THR A 416 -20.93 14.39 9.55
N ALA A 417 -21.76 15.12 8.79
CA ALA A 417 -21.34 15.82 7.60
C ALA A 417 -21.34 17.33 7.82
N GLU A 418 -20.26 18.01 7.44
CA GLU A 418 -20.15 19.45 7.42
C GLU A 418 -19.89 19.95 6.00
N PHE A 419 -20.69 20.91 5.54
CA PHE A 419 -20.48 21.59 4.25
C PHE A 419 -20.28 23.09 4.50
N ASN A 420 -19.02 23.48 4.64
CA ASN A 420 -18.58 24.81 5.08
C ASN A 420 -18.19 25.74 3.92
N GLY A 421 -17.91 25.19 2.73
CA GLY A 421 -17.55 25.96 1.53
C GLY A 421 -17.22 25.08 0.33
N GLY A 422 -17.00 25.71 -0.83
CA GLY A 422 -16.76 25.02 -2.10
C GLY A 422 -18.03 24.83 -2.93
N THR A 423 -17.96 23.95 -3.93
CA THR A 423 -19.07 23.54 -4.78
C THR A 423 -19.05 22.04 -4.92
N ILE A 424 -20.20 21.40 -4.72
CA ILE A 424 -20.38 19.97 -4.98
C ILE A 424 -21.48 19.82 -6.02
N THR A 425 -21.19 19.10 -7.10
CA THR A 425 -22.17 18.73 -8.12
C THR A 425 -22.31 17.21 -8.10
N VAL A 426 -23.54 16.71 -8.04
CA VAL A 426 -23.84 15.27 -8.12
C VAL A 426 -24.74 15.05 -9.33
N ASN A 427 -24.28 14.25 -10.29
CA ASN A 427 -25.00 13.93 -11.53
C ASN A 427 -25.48 15.19 -12.30
N GLY A 428 -24.68 16.26 -12.26
CA GLY A 428 -24.97 17.54 -12.92
C GLY A 428 -25.86 18.51 -12.13
N GLU A 429 -26.26 18.17 -10.90
CA GLU A 429 -27.03 19.05 -10.01
C GLU A 429 -26.18 19.50 -8.82
N GLU A 430 -26.15 20.81 -8.55
CA GLU A 430 -25.41 21.36 -7.41
C GLU A 430 -26.10 21.01 -6.09
N VAL A 431 -25.32 20.52 -5.13
CA VAL A 431 -25.77 20.13 -3.79
C VAL A 431 -25.60 21.31 -2.84
N THR A 432 -26.65 21.61 -2.05
CA THR A 432 -26.62 22.69 -1.04
C THR A 432 -26.51 22.18 0.40
N GLU A 433 -26.69 20.88 0.61
CA GLU A 433 -26.60 20.20 1.90
C GLU A 433 -26.16 18.75 1.66
N ILE A 434 -25.20 18.26 2.45
CA ILE A 434 -24.81 16.86 2.41
C ILE A 434 -25.83 16.08 3.24
N THR A 435 -26.49 15.13 2.60
CA THR A 435 -27.43 14.22 3.25
C THR A 435 -27.02 12.80 2.94
N GLU A 436 -27.06 11.92 3.95
CA GLU A 436 -26.91 10.48 3.74
C GLU A 436 -27.78 10.01 2.57
N SER A 437 -27.17 9.16 1.74
CA SER A 437 -27.85 8.50 0.64
C SER A 437 -28.87 7.51 1.22
N MET A 438 -30.09 7.96 1.54
CA MET A 438 -31.13 7.03 2.00
C MET A 438 -31.37 5.99 0.90
N PRO A 439 -31.30 4.68 1.19
CA PRO A 439 -31.67 3.66 0.22
C PRO A 439 -33.10 3.98 -0.20
N MET A 440 -33.31 4.19 -1.50
CA MET A 440 -34.64 4.38 -2.09
C MET A 440 -35.50 3.19 -1.69
N GLY A 441 -36.21 3.33 -0.57
CA GLY A 441 -37.05 2.31 0.01
C GLY A 441 -38.09 1.93 -1.02
N GLY A 442 -38.05 0.66 -1.45
CA GLY A 442 -39.04 0.08 -2.34
C GLY A 442 -40.44 0.51 -1.88
N GLY A 443 -41.11 1.27 -2.75
CA GLY A 443 -42.32 2.02 -2.42
C GLY A 443 -43.36 1.19 -1.69
N ARG A 444 -43.48 1.40 -0.39
CA ARG A 444 -44.66 0.99 0.38
C ARG A 444 -45.67 2.12 0.28
N GLY A 445 -46.61 1.95 -0.64
CA GLY A 445 -47.69 2.89 -0.91
C GLY A 445 -48.35 3.40 0.37
N GLY A 446 -48.41 4.72 0.47
CA GLY A 446 -49.08 5.40 1.55
C GLY A 446 -50.58 5.12 1.55
N MET A 447 -51.11 4.73 2.72
CA MET A 447 -52.45 5.09 3.14
C MET A 447 -52.41 5.36 4.65
N GLY A 448 -52.28 6.63 5.00
CA GLY A 448 -52.71 7.13 6.31
C GLY A 448 -54.24 7.10 6.40
N GLY A 449 -54.78 6.78 7.58
CA GLY A 449 -56.22 6.85 7.81
C GLY A 449 -56.65 6.25 9.14
N PHE A 450 -56.84 7.13 10.11
CA PHE A 450 -57.39 6.89 11.45
C PHE A 450 -58.74 6.16 11.44
N GLY A 451 -59.03 5.46 12.54
CA GLY A 451 -60.21 4.63 12.74
C GLY A 451 -61.56 5.35 12.67
N GLY A 452 -62.58 4.56 12.33
CA GLY A 452 -63.99 4.94 12.35
C GLY A 452 -64.89 3.75 12.06
N GLN A 453 -65.95 3.61 12.86
CA GLN A 453 -67.00 2.59 12.86
C GLN A 453 -67.39 1.94 11.51
N ALA A 454 -67.57 0.62 11.55
CA ALA A 454 -68.37 -0.13 10.58
C ALA A 454 -69.86 0.26 10.65
N PRO A 455 -70.55 0.27 9.50
CA PRO A 455 -71.91 -0.24 9.43
C PRO A 455 -72.13 -1.22 8.27
N ASN A 456 -73.03 -2.17 8.55
CA ASN A 456 -73.50 -3.28 7.72
C ASN A 456 -73.91 -2.89 6.28
N GLY A 457 -73.53 -3.74 5.31
CA GLY A 457 -74.08 -3.76 3.96
C GLY A 457 -73.65 -5.03 3.20
N GLU A 458 -74.59 -5.67 2.52
CA GLU A 458 -74.58 -7.06 2.03
C GLU A 458 -73.51 -7.42 0.97
N MET A 459 -72.97 -8.65 1.04
CA MET A 459 -72.17 -9.28 -0.02
C MET A 459 -73.07 -10.03 -1.03
N PRO A 460 -72.91 -9.82 -2.35
CA PRO A 460 -73.32 -10.78 -3.36
C PRO A 460 -72.19 -11.75 -3.69
N SER A 461 -72.56 -13.03 -3.77
CA SER A 461 -71.76 -14.17 -4.24
C SER A 461 -71.26 -14.01 -5.68
N GLY A 462 -69.97 -14.27 -5.91
CA GLY A 462 -69.39 -14.46 -7.24
C GLY A 462 -68.11 -15.29 -7.14
N GLU A 463 -68.07 -16.40 -7.89
CA GLU A 463 -67.05 -17.44 -7.92
C GLU A 463 -65.66 -16.93 -8.36
N ALA A 464 -64.62 -17.51 -7.77
CA ALA A 464 -63.23 -17.35 -8.20
C ALA A 464 -62.91 -18.28 -9.39
N PRO A 465 -62.21 -17.81 -10.43
CA PRO A 465 -61.52 -18.68 -11.37
C PRO A 465 -60.01 -18.75 -11.08
N ASP A 466 -59.52 -19.99 -11.02
CA ASP A 466 -58.10 -20.34 -11.08
C ASP A 466 -57.49 -19.90 -12.42
N GLY A 467 -56.52 -18.99 -12.35
CA GLY A 467 -55.75 -18.49 -13.49
C GLY A 467 -54.44 -19.23 -13.67
N ASN A 468 -54.45 -20.22 -14.56
CA ASN A 468 -53.28 -20.89 -15.12
C ASN A 468 -52.63 -19.95 -16.16
N PHE A 469 -51.32 -19.70 -16.08
CA PHE A 469 -50.59 -18.89 -17.08
C PHE A 469 -50.43 -19.66 -18.40
N PRO A 470 -50.90 -19.12 -19.55
CA PRO A 470 -50.59 -19.67 -20.87
C PRO A 470 -49.38 -18.97 -21.51
N GLY A 471 -48.56 -19.76 -22.21
CA GLY A 471 -47.57 -19.25 -23.15
C GLY A 471 -48.22 -18.58 -24.37
N GLY A 472 -47.52 -17.61 -24.96
CA GLY A 472 -47.93 -16.88 -26.15
C GLY A 472 -46.74 -16.42 -26.97
N GLU A 473 -46.86 -16.61 -28.28
CA GLU A 473 -45.86 -16.52 -29.34
C GLU A 473 -45.33 -15.10 -29.62
N ALA A 474 -44.08 -15.01 -30.11
CA ALA A 474 -43.47 -13.79 -30.60
C ALA A 474 -44.01 -13.40 -32.01
N PRO A 475 -44.35 -12.13 -32.27
CA PRO A 475 -44.74 -11.69 -33.60
C PRO A 475 -43.53 -11.29 -34.46
N ASN A 476 -43.57 -11.74 -35.72
CA ASN A 476 -42.67 -11.37 -36.81
C ASN A 476 -42.85 -9.89 -37.21
N GLY A 477 -41.74 -9.15 -37.31
CA GLY A 477 -41.68 -7.82 -37.92
C GLY A 477 -40.44 -7.66 -38.77
N GLU A 478 -40.63 -7.40 -40.07
CA GLU A 478 -39.60 -7.22 -41.09
C GLU A 478 -38.77 -5.94 -40.87
N MET A 479 -37.47 -6.01 -41.15
CA MET A 479 -36.52 -4.89 -41.07
C MET A 479 -36.23 -4.34 -42.49
N PRO A 480 -36.23 -3.01 -42.72
CA PRO A 480 -36.01 -2.45 -44.05
C PRO A 480 -34.53 -2.45 -44.47
N SER A 481 -34.32 -2.77 -45.74
CA SER A 481 -33.03 -2.83 -46.43
C SER A 481 -32.38 -1.46 -46.64
N GLY A 482 -31.15 -1.29 -46.13
CA GLY A 482 -30.23 -0.22 -46.49
C GLY A 482 -28.83 -0.79 -46.71
N GLY A 483 -28.38 -0.80 -47.97
CA GLY A 483 -27.09 -1.38 -48.36
C GLY A 483 -25.91 -0.47 -48.07
N PHE A 484 -24.82 -1.06 -47.56
CA PHE A 484 -23.49 -0.48 -47.62
C PHE A 484 -22.56 -1.37 -48.44
N GLN A 485 -21.83 -0.72 -49.34
CA GLN A 485 -20.87 -1.30 -50.28
C GLN A 485 -19.60 -1.76 -49.55
N GLY A 486 -19.01 -2.83 -50.08
CA GLY A 486 -17.97 -3.61 -49.40
C GLY A 486 -16.57 -3.00 -49.36
N GLY A 487 -15.81 -3.51 -48.38
CA GLY A 487 -14.35 -3.52 -48.32
C GLY A 487 -13.92 -4.84 -47.68
N GLN A 488 -12.94 -5.52 -48.28
CA GLN A 488 -12.49 -6.88 -47.95
C GLN A 488 -11.77 -6.95 -46.59
N ALA A 489 -12.09 -7.97 -45.78
CA ALA A 489 -11.26 -8.42 -44.67
C ALA A 489 -10.33 -9.56 -45.13
N PRO A 490 -9.04 -9.59 -44.72
CA PRO A 490 -8.13 -10.68 -45.05
C PRO A 490 -8.37 -11.92 -44.18
N SER A 491 -8.21 -13.08 -44.81
CA SER A 491 -8.37 -14.43 -44.28
C SER A 491 -7.19 -14.88 -43.41
N GLY A 492 -7.46 -15.43 -42.23
CA GLY A 492 -6.52 -16.22 -41.44
C GLY A 492 -7.27 -17.24 -40.57
N GLU A 493 -6.95 -18.52 -40.75
CA GLU A 493 -7.60 -19.67 -40.11
C GLU A 493 -7.27 -19.78 -38.60
N MET A 494 -8.27 -20.07 -37.77
CA MET A 494 -8.09 -20.51 -36.38
C MET A 494 -7.99 -22.04 -36.31
N PRO A 495 -6.95 -22.63 -35.67
CA PRO A 495 -6.93 -24.05 -35.35
C PRO A 495 -7.71 -24.37 -34.08
N SER A 496 -8.57 -25.40 -34.16
CA SER A 496 -9.29 -25.99 -33.04
C SER A 496 -8.40 -26.87 -32.15
N GLY A 497 -8.25 -26.52 -30.87
CA GLY A 497 -7.60 -27.36 -29.85
C GLY A 497 -8.61 -28.06 -28.94
N GLN A 498 -8.58 -29.38 -28.92
CA GLN A 498 -9.34 -30.24 -27.99
C GLN A 498 -8.66 -30.30 -26.62
N ALA A 499 -9.47 -30.31 -25.56
CA ALA A 499 -9.06 -30.53 -24.17
C ALA A 499 -8.67 -32.01 -23.90
N PRO A 500 -7.71 -32.30 -23.01
CA PRO A 500 -7.46 -33.66 -22.55
C PRO A 500 -8.01 -33.95 -21.14
N SER A 501 -8.79 -35.03 -21.02
CA SER A 501 -9.08 -35.74 -19.77
C SER A 501 -8.48 -37.16 -19.85
N GLY A 502 -7.65 -37.55 -18.87
CA GLY A 502 -6.74 -38.71 -18.96
C GLY A 502 -7.22 -40.04 -18.37
N ASN A 503 -6.27 -41.00 -18.19
CA ASN A 503 -6.15 -41.84 -16.99
C ASN A 503 -4.90 -42.76 -16.97
N ARG A 504 -4.61 -43.24 -15.75
CA ARG A 504 -3.43 -43.93 -15.18
C ARG A 504 -3.11 -45.36 -15.67
N GLN A 505 -1.84 -45.77 -15.49
CA GLN A 505 -1.28 -47.00 -14.85
C GLN A 505 0.17 -47.18 -15.36
N GLY A 506 1.24 -47.59 -14.65
CA GLY A 506 1.49 -48.20 -13.34
C GLY A 506 2.72 -49.12 -13.51
N GLY A 507 3.71 -49.10 -12.61
CA GLY A 507 4.81 -50.09 -12.64
C GLY A 507 6.07 -49.75 -11.82
N PHE A 508 6.15 -50.26 -10.59
CA PHE A 508 7.37 -50.41 -9.79
C PHE A 508 8.07 -51.74 -10.12
N GLN A 509 9.41 -51.82 -10.01
CA GLN A 509 10.11 -52.87 -9.24
C GLN A 509 11.60 -52.59 -9.01
N LYS A 510 12.05 -52.87 -7.78
CA LYS A 510 13.45 -53.00 -7.31
C LYS A 510 14.01 -54.40 -7.63
N GLY A 511 15.34 -54.51 -7.80
CA GLY A 511 16.11 -55.60 -7.15
C GLY A 511 17.25 -56.29 -7.91
N GLN A 512 18.45 -56.18 -7.33
CA GLN A 512 19.52 -57.20 -7.16
C GLN A 512 20.67 -57.41 -8.19
N LYS A 513 21.87 -57.12 -7.66
CA LYS A 513 23.14 -57.90 -7.57
C LYS A 513 23.88 -58.44 -8.81
N GLN A 514 25.20 -58.17 -8.75
CA GLN A 514 26.38 -59.03 -8.98
C GLN A 514 27.20 -58.94 -10.30
N ASN A 515 28.48 -58.59 -10.08
CA ASN A 515 29.73 -59.15 -10.63
C ASN A 515 30.15 -58.94 -12.11
N GLY A 516 31.44 -58.62 -12.25
CA GLY A 516 32.29 -58.90 -13.42
C GLY A 516 32.72 -57.64 -14.18
N ASN A 517 33.83 -56.99 -13.82
CA ASN A 517 35.22 -57.30 -14.19
C ASN A 517 35.56 -57.01 -15.66
N THR A 518 36.74 -56.41 -15.85
CA THR A 518 37.51 -56.19 -17.09
C THR A 518 36.95 -55.12 -18.04
N SER A 519 37.73 -54.26 -18.72
CA SER A 519 39.16 -53.94 -18.78
C SER A 519 39.25 -52.78 -19.78
N ALA A 520 39.95 -51.71 -19.45
CA ALA A 520 41.19 -51.28 -20.10
C ALA A 520 41.11 -50.73 -21.56
N SER A 521 42.02 -49.77 -21.77
CA SER A 521 42.57 -49.27 -23.04
C SER A 521 41.77 -48.11 -23.65
N SER A 522 42.26 -46.87 -23.52
CA SER A 522 43.27 -46.20 -24.39
C SER A 522 42.61 -45.76 -25.70
N SER A 523 42.77 -44.56 -26.24
CA SER A 523 43.96 -43.71 -26.32
C SER A 523 43.62 -42.44 -27.11
N ASN A 524 44.36 -41.36 -26.83
CA ASN A 524 44.90 -40.36 -27.76
C ASN A 524 44.04 -39.72 -28.87
N ALA A 525 44.07 -38.39 -28.86
CA ALA A 525 44.68 -37.49 -29.87
C ALA A 525 43.78 -36.24 -30.02
N SER A 526 44.16 -35.04 -29.54
CA SER A 526 45.17 -34.10 -30.05
C SER A 526 44.92 -33.59 -31.47
N ALA A 527 45.11 -32.26 -31.59
CA ALA A 527 44.96 -31.34 -32.74
C ALA A 527 43.55 -30.74 -32.84
N GLN A 528 43.36 -29.42 -32.81
CA GLN A 528 44.27 -28.30 -33.07
C GLN A 528 43.84 -27.06 -32.29
#